data_AF-A0A8H6ALI0-F1
#
_entry.id   AF-A0A8H6ALI0-F1
#
_cell.length_a   1.000
_cell.length_b   1.000
_cell.length_c   1.000
_cell.angle_alpha   90.00
_cell.angle_beta   90.00
_cell.angle_gamma   90.00
#
_symmetry.space_group_name_H-M   'P 1'
#
loop_
_entity.id
_entity.type
_entity.pdbx_description
1 polymer ?
#
loop_
_entity_poly.entity_id
_entity_poly.type
_entity_poly.pdbx_seq_one_letter_code
_entity_poly.pdbx_strand_id
1 'polypeptide(L)'
;MSSQTPKFDNKCYITTNSPDGKTTTFVDSTSFVTKSTYPGLTLRYAYSATSTPSLTDETDLKAHQEMTKQEKIVSFPSAGGSAAAFLHFDPNPDGTEGFMHRTRTLDYVYVVEGEAEYTVNSGEKKIFKKGDVVIQRAGWHAWKNVSKKEGATLFAVTVGAEGATEGFMELPNA
;
A
#
# COMPACT_ATOMS: atom_id res chain seq x y z
N MET A 1 -3.62 -25.19 12.16
CA MET A 1 -2.32 -24.48 12.10
C MET A 1 -2.62 -23.03 12.37
N SER A 2 -2.01 -22.44 13.40
CA SER A 2 -2.24 -21.05 13.79
C SER A 2 -1.90 -20.15 12.60
N SER A 3 -2.88 -19.46 12.03
CA SER A 3 -2.61 -18.33 11.14
C SER A 3 -1.79 -17.34 11.96
N GLN A 4 -0.50 -17.18 11.65
CA GLN A 4 0.26 -16.06 12.16
C GLN A 4 -0.31 -14.81 11.49
N THR A 5 -1.45 -14.32 11.96
CA THR A 5 -1.79 -12.92 11.76
C THR A 5 -0.69 -12.16 12.47
N PRO A 6 0.14 -11.37 11.76
CA PRO A 6 1.20 -10.62 12.41
C PRO A 6 0.58 -9.74 13.48
N LYS A 7 1.21 -9.69 14.66
CA LYS A 7 0.84 -8.69 15.66
C LYS A 7 1.21 -7.32 15.12
N PHE A 8 0.22 -6.63 14.59
CA PHE A 8 0.33 -5.31 14.00
C PHE A 8 0.38 -4.22 15.08
N ASP A 9 1.33 -4.32 16.01
CA ASP A 9 1.44 -3.41 17.16
C ASP A 9 2.11 -2.06 16.82
N ASN A 10 2.61 -1.92 15.58
CA ASN A 10 3.21 -0.69 15.09
C ASN A 10 2.15 0.38 14.80
N LYS A 11 2.51 1.64 15.07
CA LYS A 11 1.66 2.83 14.90
C LYS A 11 2.11 3.70 13.73
N CYS A 12 1.19 4.49 13.20
CA CYS A 12 1.51 5.58 12.28
C CYS A 12 1.65 6.86 13.11
N TYR A 13 2.75 7.59 12.91
CA TYR A 13 3.00 8.87 13.58
C TYR A 13 3.00 9.97 12.54
N ILE A 14 2.12 10.95 12.72
CA ILE A 14 1.94 12.07 11.79
C ILE A 14 2.34 13.35 12.52
N THR A 15 3.01 14.25 11.82
CA THR A 15 3.39 15.56 12.35
C THR A 15 2.59 16.68 11.69
N THR A 16 2.39 17.77 12.42
CA THR A 16 1.84 19.03 11.88
C THR A 16 2.70 20.21 12.34
N ASN A 17 2.55 21.36 11.68
CA ASN A 17 3.27 22.59 11.99
C ASN A 17 2.33 23.66 12.52
N SER A 18 2.82 24.50 13.43
CA SER A 18 2.11 25.72 13.84
C SER A 18 1.85 26.64 12.64
N PRO A 19 0.82 27.50 12.67
CA PRO A 19 0.51 28.40 11.55
C PRO A 19 1.66 29.33 11.12
N ASP A 20 2.57 29.66 12.05
CA ASP A 20 3.77 30.45 11.76
C ASP A 20 4.98 29.62 11.28
N GLY A 21 4.81 28.30 11.17
CA GLY A 21 5.82 27.34 10.72
C GLY A 21 6.98 27.11 11.69
N LYS A 22 6.92 27.62 12.93
CA LYS A 22 8.06 27.57 13.86
C LYS A 22 8.10 26.33 14.74
N THR A 23 6.97 25.67 14.94
CA THR A 23 6.85 24.50 15.82
C THR A 23 6.30 23.32 15.05
N THR A 24 6.92 22.16 15.18
CA THR A 24 6.39 20.88 14.70
C THR A 24 5.95 20.05 15.90
N THR A 25 4.73 19.51 15.86
CA THR A 25 4.21 18.60 16.89
C THR A 25 3.68 17.32 16.25
N PHE A 26 3.56 16.26 17.06
CA PHE A 26 2.82 15.08 16.63
C PHE A 26 1.32 15.35 16.72
N VAL A 27 0.60 14.88 15.70
CA VAL A 27 -0.83 14.64 15.78
C VAL A 27 -1.04 13.39 16.65
N ASP A 28 -2.15 13.32 17.39
CA ASP A 28 -2.48 12.12 18.17
C ASP A 28 -2.33 10.86 17.31
N SER A 29 -1.65 9.85 17.88
CA SER A 29 -1.23 8.67 17.11
C SER A 29 -2.45 7.96 16.50
N THR A 30 -2.52 7.86 15.18
CA THR A 30 -3.52 7.05 14.51
C THR A 30 -2.98 5.64 14.32
N SER A 31 -3.77 4.65 14.72
CA SER A 31 -3.52 3.27 14.29
C SER A 31 -3.74 3.19 12.78
N PHE A 32 -3.05 2.27 12.12
CA PHE A 32 -3.34 1.94 10.72
C PHE A 32 -4.78 1.47 10.58
N VAL A 33 -5.48 1.92 9.53
CA VAL A 33 -6.76 1.29 9.14
C VAL A 33 -6.42 -0.04 8.49
N THR A 34 -6.89 -1.13 9.08
CA THR A 34 -6.58 -2.49 8.62
C THR A 34 -7.80 -3.08 7.90
N LYS A 35 -7.60 -3.52 6.66
CA LYS A 35 -8.64 -4.17 5.85
C LYS A 35 -8.11 -5.41 5.14
N SER A 36 -8.84 -6.52 5.27
CA SER A 36 -8.66 -7.67 4.38
C SER A 36 -9.40 -7.41 3.08
N THR A 37 -8.67 -7.42 1.96
CA THR A 37 -9.25 -7.04 0.65
C THR A 37 -9.45 -8.23 -0.27
N TYR A 38 -8.42 -9.05 -0.43
CA TYR A 38 -8.46 -10.30 -1.18
C TYR A 38 -8.12 -11.46 -0.24
N PRO A 39 -8.55 -12.71 -0.54
CA PRO A 39 -8.15 -13.86 0.26
C PRO A 39 -6.62 -13.90 0.44
N GLY A 40 -6.17 -13.90 1.69
CA GLY A 40 -4.74 -13.91 2.01
C GLY A 40 -4.01 -12.57 1.87
N LEU A 41 -4.69 -11.45 1.60
CA LEU A 41 -4.09 -10.11 1.58
C LEU A 41 -4.78 -9.17 2.57
N THR A 42 -3.99 -8.67 3.52
CA THR A 42 -4.39 -7.64 4.47
C THR A 42 -3.63 -6.34 4.20
N LEU A 43 -4.37 -5.26 3.93
CA LEU A 43 -3.83 -3.91 3.79
C LEU A 43 -3.86 -3.18 5.13
N ARG A 44 -2.78 -2.47 5.44
CA ARG A 44 -2.71 -1.53 6.57
C ARG A 44 -2.39 -0.16 6.05
N TYR A 45 -3.44 0.62 5.89
CA TYR A 45 -3.40 1.95 5.32
C TYR A 45 -2.73 2.93 6.29
N ALA A 46 -1.69 3.61 5.79
CA ALA A 46 -0.87 4.54 6.56
C ALA A 46 -1.31 5.99 6.36
N TYR A 47 -1.36 6.45 5.11
CA TYR A 47 -1.70 7.81 4.74
C TYR A 47 -2.06 7.91 3.25
N SER A 48 -2.84 8.92 2.87
CA SER A 48 -3.00 9.27 1.46
C SER A 48 -3.34 10.74 1.27
N ALA A 49 -2.96 11.25 0.11
CA ALA A 49 -3.52 12.44 -0.50
C ALA A 49 -4.19 12.00 -1.81
N THR A 50 -5.49 12.23 -1.95
CA THR A 50 -6.25 11.77 -3.13
C THR A 50 -5.93 12.57 -4.39
N SER A 51 -5.32 13.74 -4.24
CA SER A 51 -4.75 14.62 -5.27
C SER A 51 -3.40 15.16 -4.80
N THR A 52 -2.81 16.13 -5.52
CA THR A 52 -1.58 16.81 -5.10
C THR A 52 -1.63 17.18 -3.61
N PRO A 53 -0.73 16.66 -2.76
CA PRO A 53 -0.77 16.94 -1.33
C PRO A 53 -0.73 18.45 -1.05
N SER A 54 -1.69 18.94 -0.25
CA SER A 54 -1.73 20.31 0.22
C SER A 54 -1.60 20.32 1.74
N LEU A 55 -0.45 20.79 2.22
CA LEU A 55 -0.18 20.94 3.65
C LEU A 55 -0.77 22.24 4.23
N THR A 56 -1.22 23.16 3.37
CA THR A 56 -1.91 24.39 3.77
C THR A 56 -3.18 24.05 4.53
N ASP A 57 -3.35 24.67 5.69
CA ASP A 57 -4.47 24.45 6.60
C ASP A 57 -4.74 22.97 6.92
N GLU A 58 -3.70 22.12 6.87
CA GLU A 58 -3.79 20.68 7.12
C GLU A 58 -4.79 19.98 6.19
N THR A 59 -4.94 20.46 4.96
CA THR A 59 -5.98 19.98 4.03
C THR A 59 -5.88 18.49 3.76
N ASP A 60 -4.67 18.00 3.48
CA ASP A 60 -4.40 16.58 3.25
C ASP A 60 -4.63 15.73 4.53
N LEU A 61 -4.21 16.23 5.70
CA LEU A 61 -4.40 15.55 6.98
C LEU A 61 -5.88 15.41 7.33
N LYS A 62 -6.67 16.47 7.15
CA LYS A 62 -8.12 16.43 7.36
C LYS A 62 -8.79 15.42 6.44
N ALA A 63 -8.38 15.37 5.17
CA ALA A 63 -8.87 14.37 4.22
C ALA A 63 -8.49 12.93 4.66
N HIS A 64 -7.25 12.71 5.07
CA HIS A 64 -6.81 11.42 5.62
C HIS A 64 -7.63 11.02 6.87
N GLN A 65 -7.82 11.92 7.82
CA GLN A 65 -8.60 11.68 9.04
C GLN A 65 -10.07 11.35 8.72
N GLU A 66 -10.64 11.97 7.70
CA GLU A 66 -12.00 11.65 7.27
C GLU A 66 -12.10 10.24 6.67
N MET A 67 -11.10 9.84 5.87
CA MET A 67 -11.01 8.48 5.34
C MET A 67 -10.88 7.45 6.47
N THR A 68 -10.05 7.73 7.48
CA THR A 68 -9.85 6.79 8.60
C THR A 68 -11.08 6.67 9.50
N LYS A 69 -11.80 7.77 9.77
CA LYS A 69 -13.08 7.74 10.49
C LYS A 69 -14.14 6.87 9.80
N GLN A 70 -14.16 6.88 8.48
CA GLN A 70 -15.06 6.06 7.67
C GLN A 70 -14.53 4.64 7.46
N GLU A 71 -13.41 4.29 8.09
CA GLU A 71 -12.66 3.05 7.86
C GLU A 71 -12.42 2.80 6.36
N LYS A 72 -12.22 3.84 5.56
CA LYS A 72 -11.90 3.71 4.14
C LYS A 72 -10.39 3.66 3.93
N ILE A 73 -9.99 3.07 2.82
CA ILE A 73 -8.59 3.03 2.39
C ILE A 73 -8.51 3.50 0.94
N VAL A 74 -7.39 4.14 0.59
CA VAL A 74 -7.04 4.45 -0.79
C VAL A 74 -5.85 3.58 -1.15
N SER A 75 -6.04 2.62 -2.05
CA SER A 75 -4.95 1.76 -2.54
C SER A 75 -4.28 2.36 -3.79
N PHE A 76 -5.07 2.96 -4.67
CA PHE A 76 -4.63 3.56 -5.93
C PHE A 76 -5.17 4.98 -6.03
N PRO A 77 -4.32 6.02 -5.91
CA PRO A 77 -4.75 7.41 -5.90
C PRO A 77 -5.03 7.93 -7.32
N SER A 78 -5.75 9.06 -7.41
CA SER A 78 -5.90 9.80 -8.66
C SER A 78 -4.61 10.53 -9.06
N ALA A 79 -4.56 11.08 -10.28
CA ALA A 79 -3.39 11.79 -10.79
C ALA A 79 -2.90 12.90 -9.83
N GLY A 80 -1.60 12.89 -9.53
CA GLY A 80 -0.98 13.82 -8.57
C GLY A 80 -1.15 13.42 -7.10
N GLY A 81 -2.04 12.46 -6.80
CA GLY A 81 -2.22 11.89 -5.47
C GLY A 81 -1.17 10.85 -5.10
N SER A 82 -1.17 10.49 -3.82
CA SER A 82 -0.32 9.45 -3.27
C SER A 82 -1.05 8.63 -2.21
N ALA A 83 -0.70 7.35 -2.06
CA ALA A 83 -1.14 6.51 -0.97
C ALA A 83 0.02 5.67 -0.44
N ALA A 84 0.04 5.41 0.87
CA ALA A 84 1.02 4.56 1.52
C ALA A 84 0.33 3.50 2.37
N ALA A 85 0.75 2.24 2.23
CA ALA A 85 0.18 1.13 2.99
C ALA A 85 1.19 -0.01 3.14
N PHE A 86 1.04 -0.79 4.21
CA PHE A 86 1.59 -2.14 4.23
C PHE A 86 0.64 -3.11 3.52
N LEU A 87 1.23 -4.07 2.81
CA LEU A 87 0.57 -5.20 2.19
C LEU A 87 1.08 -6.46 2.88
N HIS A 88 0.25 -7.10 3.69
CA HIS A 88 0.59 -8.37 4.31
C HIS A 88 -0.08 -9.52 3.56
N PHE A 89 0.75 -10.41 3.02
CA PHE A 89 0.32 -11.65 2.42
C PHE A 89 0.43 -12.78 3.45
N ASP A 90 -0.68 -13.48 3.67
CA ASP A 90 -0.72 -14.70 4.46
C ASP A 90 0.16 -15.80 3.82
N PRO A 91 0.49 -16.87 4.56
CA PRO A 91 1.10 -18.06 3.97
C PRO A 91 0.27 -18.58 2.78
N ASN A 92 0.95 -19.02 1.72
CA ASN A 92 0.35 -19.49 0.48
C ASN A 92 0.60 -21.00 0.27
N PRO A 93 -0.05 -21.89 1.06
CA PRO A 93 0.23 -23.34 1.03
C PRO A 93 -0.08 -23.97 -0.33
N ASP A 94 -1.09 -23.45 -1.01
CA ASP A 94 -1.60 -23.94 -2.30
C ASP A 94 -0.84 -23.35 -3.50
N GLY A 95 0.04 -22.37 -3.28
CA GLY A 95 0.78 -21.72 -4.35
C GLY A 95 -0.10 -20.90 -5.30
N THR A 96 -1.22 -20.38 -4.81
CA THR A 96 -2.16 -19.54 -5.55
C THR A 96 -1.42 -18.39 -6.22
N GLU A 97 -1.67 -18.19 -7.52
CA GLU A 97 -1.06 -17.09 -8.27
C GLU A 97 -1.61 -15.73 -7.84
N GLY A 98 -0.77 -14.70 -7.98
CA GLY A 98 -1.16 -13.33 -7.63
C GLY A 98 -2.21 -12.76 -8.57
N PHE A 99 -2.86 -11.68 -8.13
CA PHE A 99 -3.85 -10.96 -8.93
C PHE A 99 -3.17 -10.08 -9.99
N MET A 100 -3.20 -10.52 -11.25
CA MET A 100 -2.64 -9.75 -12.38
C MET A 100 -3.52 -8.53 -12.68
N HIS A 101 -2.94 -7.34 -12.58
CA HIS A 101 -3.61 -6.08 -12.87
C HIS A 101 -2.60 -5.01 -13.30
N ARG A 102 -3.10 -3.89 -13.81
CA ARG A 102 -2.30 -2.70 -14.09
C ARG A 102 -2.98 -1.45 -13.57
N THR A 103 -2.18 -0.56 -12.98
CA THR A 103 -2.62 0.74 -12.48
C THR A 103 -1.84 1.83 -13.20
N ARG A 104 -2.43 3.02 -13.38
CA ARG A 104 -1.72 4.19 -13.90
C ARG A 104 -0.93 4.88 -12.78
N THR A 105 -0.02 4.14 -12.14
CA THR A 105 0.70 4.62 -10.97
C THR A 105 2.21 4.36 -11.09
N LEU A 106 2.98 5.13 -10.31
CA LEU A 106 4.38 4.87 -10.02
C LEU A 106 4.47 4.38 -8.57
N ASP A 107 4.92 3.15 -8.38
CA ASP A 107 4.88 2.51 -7.06
C ASP A 107 6.30 2.16 -6.60
N TYR A 108 6.59 2.54 -5.36
CA TYR A 108 7.80 2.22 -4.65
C TYR A 108 7.45 1.13 -3.64
N VAL A 109 7.81 -0.11 -3.94
CA VAL A 109 7.48 -1.27 -3.12
C VAL A 109 8.74 -1.79 -2.44
N TYR A 110 8.78 -1.72 -1.12
CA TYR A 110 9.87 -2.24 -0.30
C TYR A 110 9.45 -3.53 0.39
N VAL A 111 10.28 -4.57 0.31
CA VAL A 111 10.03 -5.83 1.02
C VAL A 111 10.48 -5.69 2.47
N VAL A 112 9.51 -5.63 3.39
CA VAL A 112 9.75 -5.42 4.82
C VAL A 112 10.15 -6.74 5.50
N GLU A 113 9.47 -7.81 5.12
CA GLU A 113 9.61 -9.14 5.73
C GLU A 113 9.19 -10.25 4.77
N GLY A 114 9.82 -11.41 4.90
CA GLY A 114 9.56 -12.57 4.05
C GLY A 114 10.12 -12.39 2.63
N GLU A 115 9.52 -13.14 1.71
CA GLU A 115 9.85 -13.14 0.29
C GLU A 115 8.56 -13.14 -0.54
N ALA A 116 8.55 -12.39 -1.64
CA ALA A 116 7.39 -12.31 -2.53
C ALA A 116 7.83 -12.44 -4.00
N GLU A 117 7.05 -13.19 -4.78
CA GLU A 117 7.22 -13.26 -6.23
C GLU A 117 6.44 -12.12 -6.89
N TYR A 118 7.12 -11.41 -7.80
CA TYR A 118 6.56 -10.44 -8.71
C TYR A 118 6.52 -11.04 -10.11
N THR A 119 5.31 -11.17 -10.66
CA THR A 119 5.09 -11.65 -12.02
C THR A 119 4.68 -10.49 -12.90
N VAL A 120 5.28 -10.35 -14.08
CA VAL A 120 4.83 -9.42 -15.13
C VAL A 120 4.11 -10.16 -16.27
N ASN A 121 3.36 -9.46 -17.11
CA ASN A 121 2.52 -10.08 -18.15
C ASN A 121 3.29 -10.84 -19.25
N SER A 122 4.60 -10.62 -19.40
CA SER A 122 5.45 -11.45 -20.28
C SER A 122 5.63 -12.88 -19.76
N GLY A 123 5.22 -13.15 -18.51
CA GLY A 123 5.47 -14.40 -17.81
C GLY A 123 6.78 -14.41 -17.03
N GLU A 124 7.61 -13.37 -17.14
CA GLU A 124 8.81 -13.22 -16.29
C GLU A 124 8.41 -13.09 -14.82
N LYS A 125 9.13 -13.83 -13.97
CA LYS A 125 8.91 -13.92 -12.53
C LYS A 125 10.22 -13.66 -11.80
N LYS A 126 10.18 -12.86 -10.74
CA LYS A 126 11.31 -12.63 -9.84
C LYS A 126 10.87 -12.71 -8.39
N ILE A 127 11.70 -13.32 -7.56
CA ILE A 127 11.51 -13.36 -6.11
C ILE A 127 12.31 -12.21 -5.51
N PHE A 128 11.64 -11.40 -4.70
CA PHE A 128 12.23 -10.32 -3.93
C PHE A 128 12.21 -10.69 -2.45
N LYS A 129 13.32 -10.42 -1.77
CA LYS A 129 13.52 -10.72 -0.35
C LYS A 129 13.54 -9.45 0.48
N LYS A 130 13.43 -9.60 1.80
CA LYS A 130 13.58 -8.50 2.76
C LYS A 130 14.76 -7.58 2.40
N GLY A 131 14.47 -6.28 2.31
CA GLY A 131 15.44 -5.25 1.95
C GLY A 131 15.42 -4.84 0.47
N ASP A 132 14.83 -5.65 -0.40
CA ASP A 132 14.73 -5.33 -1.82
C ASP A 132 13.66 -4.25 -2.08
N VAL A 133 13.84 -3.52 -3.19
CA VAL A 133 12.91 -2.50 -3.68
C VAL A 133 12.50 -2.84 -5.11
N VAL A 134 11.21 -2.71 -5.40
CA VAL A 134 10.64 -2.76 -6.74
C VAL A 134 10.08 -1.39 -7.10
N ILE A 135 10.50 -0.87 -8.25
CA ILE A 135 9.95 0.35 -8.85
C ILE A 135 9.02 -0.07 -9.97
N GLN A 136 7.72 0.01 -9.73
CA GLN A 136 6.69 -0.34 -10.69
C GLN A 136 6.23 0.90 -11.46
N ARG A 137 6.33 0.85 -12.79
CA ARG A 137 6.02 1.99 -13.67
C ARG A 137 4.83 1.69 -14.57
N ALA A 138 3.61 1.78 -14.03
CA ALA A 138 2.36 1.49 -14.74
C ALA A 138 2.39 0.15 -15.51
N GLY A 139 3.06 -0.86 -14.94
CA GLY A 139 3.25 -2.18 -15.54
C GLY A 139 2.16 -3.16 -15.11
N TRP A 140 1.85 -4.13 -15.98
CA TRP A 140 1.07 -5.29 -15.59
C TRP A 140 1.86 -6.13 -14.60
N HIS A 141 1.25 -6.42 -13.45
CA HIS A 141 1.93 -7.13 -12.38
C HIS A 141 0.98 -7.94 -11.50
N ALA A 142 1.56 -8.94 -10.85
CA ALA A 142 0.94 -9.71 -9.79
C ALA A 142 1.96 -10.00 -8.68
N TRP A 143 1.51 -9.91 -7.43
CA TRP A 143 2.29 -10.28 -6.26
C TRP A 143 1.74 -11.56 -5.64
N LYS A 144 2.62 -12.46 -5.21
CA LYS A 144 2.24 -13.57 -4.31
C LYS A 144 3.33 -13.82 -3.28
N ASN A 145 2.91 -14.28 -2.11
CA ASN A 145 3.81 -14.91 -1.15
C ASN A 145 4.25 -16.29 -1.69
N VAL A 146 5.55 -16.57 -1.63
CA VAL A 146 6.12 -17.85 -2.05
C VAL A 146 6.20 -18.87 -0.92
N SER A 147 6.08 -18.43 0.33
CA SER A 147 6.14 -19.30 1.50
C SER A 147 4.80 -19.97 1.77
N LYS A 148 4.85 -21.27 2.08
CA LYS A 148 3.69 -22.07 2.50
C LYS A 148 3.37 -21.97 3.99
N LYS A 149 4.26 -21.36 4.78
CA LYS A 149 4.21 -21.41 6.25
C LYS A 149 4.30 -20.04 6.91
N GLU A 150 5.01 -19.11 6.29
CA GLU A 150 5.28 -17.78 6.83
C GLU A 150 4.58 -16.74 5.97
N GLY A 151 4.15 -15.63 6.57
CA GLY A 151 3.63 -14.49 5.83
C GLY A 151 4.75 -13.66 5.18
N ALA A 152 4.38 -12.76 4.27
CA ALA A 152 5.28 -11.78 3.66
C ALA A 152 4.67 -10.39 3.76
N THR A 153 5.48 -9.37 4.08
CA THR A 153 5.01 -8.00 4.24
C THR A 153 5.78 -7.07 3.32
N LEU A 154 5.03 -6.30 2.53
CA LEU A 154 5.55 -5.21 1.70
C LEU A 154 5.09 -3.87 2.28
N PHE A 155 5.85 -2.81 2.01
CA PHE A 155 5.40 -1.43 2.17
C PHE A 155 5.41 -0.74 0.81
N ALA A 156 4.28 -0.22 0.40
CA ALA A 156 4.14 0.46 -0.89
C ALA A 156 3.82 1.94 -0.69
N VAL A 157 4.51 2.78 -1.46
CA VAL A 157 4.08 4.16 -1.74
C VAL A 157 3.68 4.20 -3.20
N THR A 158 2.40 4.48 -3.45
CA THR A 158 1.76 4.52 -4.76
C THR A 158 1.53 5.99 -5.12
N VAL A 159 1.99 6.43 -6.29
CA VAL A 159 1.77 7.80 -6.79
C VAL A 159 0.93 7.74 -8.06
N GLY A 160 -0.16 8.51 -8.11
CA GLY A 160 -1.05 8.57 -9.27
C GLY A 160 -0.37 9.32 -10.42
N ALA A 161 -0.12 8.62 -11.53
CA ALA A 161 0.46 9.22 -12.73
C ALA A 161 -0.59 10.00 -13.53
N GLU A 162 -0.15 10.63 -14.62
CA GLU A 162 -1.06 11.33 -15.53
C GLU A 162 -2.20 10.42 -16.01
N GLY A 163 -3.44 10.91 -15.86
CA GLY A 163 -4.66 10.18 -16.22
C GLY A 163 -5.05 9.05 -15.26
N ALA A 164 -4.43 8.96 -14.08
CA ALA A 164 -4.86 8.02 -13.04
C ALA A 164 -6.21 8.44 -12.44
N THR A 165 -7.08 7.45 -12.25
CA THR A 165 -8.37 7.59 -11.58
C THR A 165 -8.31 6.80 -10.27
N GLU A 166 -8.81 7.38 -9.19
CA GLU A 166 -8.82 6.73 -7.87
C GLU A 166 -9.50 5.36 -7.93
N GLY A 167 -8.85 4.34 -7.36
CA GLY A 167 -9.34 2.98 -7.27
C GLY A 167 -9.38 2.21 -8.60
N PHE A 168 -9.05 2.84 -9.73
CA PHE A 168 -9.10 2.18 -11.03
C PHE A 168 -7.94 1.20 -11.24
N MET A 169 -8.28 0.00 -11.72
CA MET A 169 -7.35 -1.03 -12.16
C MET A 169 -7.80 -1.55 -13.52
N GLU A 170 -6.85 -1.72 -14.44
CA GLU A 170 -7.04 -2.50 -15.65
C GLU A 170 -6.87 -3.98 -15.32
N LEU A 171 -7.81 -4.80 -15.80
CA LEU A 171 -7.84 -6.24 -15.59
C LEU A 171 -7.59 -6.97 -16.91
N PRO A 172 -6.99 -8.18 -16.91
CA PRO A 172 -6.57 -8.86 -18.14
C PRO A 172 -7.69 -9.16 -19.15
N ASN A 173 -8.96 -9.15 -18.71
CA ASN A 173 -10.14 -9.51 -19.51
C ASN A 173 -11.27 -8.46 -19.47
N ALA A 174 -10.95 -7.18 -19.17
CA ALA A 174 -11.93 -6.09 -19.14
C ALA A 174 -12.11 -5.42 -20.52
#